data_AF-A0AAD1W8I2-F1
#
_entry.id   AF-A0AAD1W8I2-F1
#
_cell.length_a   1.000
_cell.length_b   1.000
_cell.length_c   1.000
_cell.angle_alpha   90.00
_cell.angle_beta   90.00
_cell.angle_gamma   90.00
#
_symmetry.space_group_name_H-M   'P 1'
#
loop_
_entity.id
_entity.type
_entity.pdbx_description
1 polymer ?
#
loop_
_entity_poly.entity_id
_entity_poly.type
_entity_poly.pdbx_seq_one_letter_code
_entity_poly.pdbx_strand_id
1 'polypeptide(L)'
;PNHQQIAVVTENVAPRISRKETEIHRRKRGTAIQEEKKQEKNVEGIFNLTEQTLSAEQTEILSKGLKFAPTTDFNKFDFFIDVNHFIRRLSLKKFFFRKEQSAITLQNKNYVHIDLREKSTFFPKHMISDQMKAFEIIVMKEVDTITKTTMYQQNLSRREQKTLKGMEKDNNTIIKPADKGGGIVIFEKDQYIKEAERILLDPKTYQ
;
A
#
# COMPACT_ATOMS: atom_id res chain seq x y z
N PRO A 1 -76.31 -25.94 -36.08
CA PRO A 1 -76.66 -24.55 -35.70
C PRO A 1 -76.43 -24.32 -34.20
N ASN A 2 -75.18 -24.01 -33.84
CA ASN A 2 -74.77 -23.66 -32.48
C ASN A 2 -73.89 -22.42 -32.59
N HIS A 3 -74.32 -21.36 -31.92
CA HIS A 3 -73.52 -20.17 -31.64
C HIS A 3 -72.50 -20.51 -30.56
N GLN A 4 -71.24 -20.13 -30.76
CA GLN A 4 -70.34 -19.79 -29.66
C GLN A 4 -69.33 -18.74 -30.12
N GLN A 5 -69.16 -17.76 -29.25
CA GLN A 5 -68.56 -16.45 -29.44
C GLN A 5 -67.03 -16.54 -29.58
N ILE A 6 -66.46 -15.70 -30.44
CA ILE A 6 -65.02 -15.42 -30.45
C ILE A 6 -64.81 -14.12 -29.68
N ALA A 7 -64.14 -14.24 -28.52
CA ALA A 7 -63.71 -13.11 -27.70
C ALA A 7 -62.50 -12.43 -28.36
N VAL A 8 -62.61 -11.12 -28.61
CA VAL A 8 -61.50 -10.26 -29.01
C VAL A 8 -60.84 -9.71 -27.75
N VAL A 9 -59.61 -10.14 -27.48
CA VAL A 9 -58.75 -9.56 -26.43
C VAL A 9 -58.11 -8.30 -27.02
N THR A 10 -58.47 -7.14 -26.50
CA THR A 10 -57.82 -5.85 -26.83
C THR A 10 -56.53 -5.70 -26.03
N GLU A 11 -55.39 -5.60 -26.70
CA GLU A 11 -54.12 -5.21 -26.08
C GLU A 11 -54.15 -3.72 -25.71
N ASN A 12 -53.88 -3.42 -24.43
CA ASN A 12 -53.71 -2.07 -23.90
C ASN A 12 -52.37 -1.48 -24.38
N VAL A 13 -52.40 -0.63 -25.41
CA VAL A 13 -51.25 0.19 -25.82
C VAL A 13 -51.47 1.63 -25.37
N ALA A 14 -50.64 2.12 -24.45
CA ALA A 14 -50.68 3.51 -23.98
C ALA A 14 -50.27 4.50 -25.11
N PRO A 15 -50.94 5.66 -25.24
CA PRO A 15 -50.64 6.62 -26.29
C PRO A 15 -49.29 7.31 -26.07
N ARG A 16 -48.50 7.39 -27.15
CA ARG A 16 -47.16 7.98 -27.20
C ARG A 16 -47.27 9.51 -27.24
N ILE A 17 -46.91 10.17 -26.14
CA ILE A 17 -46.97 11.64 -26.00
C ILE A 17 -45.99 12.30 -26.98
N SER A 18 -46.47 13.30 -27.72
CA SER A 18 -45.72 14.01 -28.76
C SER A 18 -44.75 15.05 -28.18
N ARG A 19 -43.60 15.21 -28.84
CA ARG A 19 -42.40 15.92 -28.37
C ARG A 19 -42.49 17.46 -28.29
N LYS A 20 -43.67 18.07 -28.37
CA LYS A 20 -43.81 19.55 -28.51
C LYS A 20 -44.35 20.31 -27.29
N GLU A 21 -44.59 19.65 -26.15
CA GLU A 21 -45.18 20.29 -24.96
C GLU A 21 -44.18 20.60 -23.82
N THR A 22 -42.87 20.55 -24.04
CA THR A 22 -41.86 20.78 -22.97
C THR A 22 -41.29 22.19 -22.90
N GLU A 23 -41.78 23.15 -23.69
CA GLU A 23 -41.05 24.41 -23.92
C GLU A 23 -41.64 25.68 -23.29
N ILE A 24 -42.66 25.63 -22.43
CA ILE A 24 -43.35 26.88 -22.01
C ILE A 24 -43.28 27.21 -20.51
N HIS A 25 -42.89 26.33 -19.58
CA HIS A 25 -42.95 26.66 -18.14
C HIS A 25 -41.68 26.33 -17.33
N ARG A 26 -40.62 27.15 -17.46
CA ARG A 26 -39.80 27.55 -16.28
C ARG A 26 -38.88 28.76 -16.56
N ARG A 27 -39.46 29.94 -16.64
CA ARG A 27 -38.74 31.21 -16.54
C ARG A 27 -38.42 31.53 -15.07
N LYS A 28 -37.19 32.05 -14.86
CA LYS A 28 -36.68 32.84 -13.71
C LYS A 28 -36.37 32.09 -12.40
N ARG A 29 -35.10 31.71 -12.23
CA ARG A 29 -34.42 31.81 -10.92
C ARG A 29 -33.17 32.66 -11.12
N GLY A 30 -33.13 33.78 -10.41
CA GLY A 30 -32.04 34.73 -10.46
C GLY A 30 -30.73 34.11 -9.99
N THR A 31 -29.65 34.75 -10.42
CA THR A 31 -28.30 34.64 -9.90
C THR A 31 -28.28 34.95 -8.40
N ALA A 32 -28.47 33.93 -7.58
CA ALA A 32 -27.92 33.93 -6.24
C ALA A 32 -26.52 33.35 -6.36
N ILE A 33 -25.50 34.22 -6.34
CA ILE A 33 -24.15 33.82 -5.97
C ILE A 33 -24.26 33.40 -4.51
N GLN A 34 -24.61 32.13 -4.31
CA GLN A 34 -24.36 31.50 -3.03
C GLN A 34 -22.86 31.30 -3.02
N GLU A 35 -22.18 32.08 -2.18
CA GLU A 35 -20.88 31.67 -1.67
C GLU A 35 -21.09 30.34 -0.97
N GLU A 36 -21.00 29.25 -1.73
CA GLU A 36 -20.81 27.92 -1.19
C GLU A 36 -19.47 27.98 -0.46
N LYS A 37 -19.54 28.28 0.85
CA LYS A 37 -18.51 27.80 1.77
C LYS A 37 -18.45 26.31 1.57
N LYS A 38 -17.46 25.85 0.79
CA LYS A 38 -17.00 24.47 0.73
C LYS A 38 -16.71 24.08 2.18
N GLN A 39 -17.71 23.53 2.87
CA GLN A 39 -17.45 22.75 4.07
C GLN A 39 -16.70 21.53 3.55
N GLU A 40 -15.38 21.57 3.71
CA GLU A 40 -14.53 20.41 3.51
C GLU A 40 -15.19 19.25 4.24
N LYS A 41 -15.53 18.20 3.49
CA LYS A 41 -15.86 16.93 4.10
C LYS A 41 -14.62 16.48 4.84
N ASN A 42 -14.51 16.82 6.12
CA ASN A 42 -13.65 16.11 7.04
C ASN A 42 -14.13 14.66 7.00
N VAL A 43 -13.45 13.86 6.20
CA VAL A 43 -13.64 12.42 6.20
C VAL A 43 -13.29 11.97 7.61
N GLU A 44 -14.25 11.32 8.25
CA GLU A 44 -14.20 10.94 9.65
C GLU A 44 -12.84 10.28 9.98
N GLY A 45 -12.06 10.92 10.85
CA GLY A 45 -10.74 10.43 11.25
C GLY A 45 -9.54 10.88 10.41
N ILE A 46 -9.66 11.80 9.44
CA ILE A 46 -8.50 12.42 8.76
C ILE A 46 -8.37 13.88 9.19
N PHE A 47 -7.27 14.21 9.86
CA PHE A 47 -6.95 15.56 10.35
C PHE A 47 -5.81 16.14 9.52
N ASN A 48 -6.14 16.99 8.55
CA ASN A 48 -5.15 17.70 7.75
C ASN A 48 -4.74 19.00 8.44
N LEU A 49 -3.48 19.10 8.87
CA LEU A 49 -2.92 20.30 9.49
C LEU A 49 -2.00 21.08 8.53
N THR A 50 -1.98 20.70 7.25
CA THR A 50 -1.21 21.38 6.21
C THR A 50 -2.04 22.48 5.56
N GLU A 51 -1.39 23.43 4.87
CA GLU A 51 -2.09 24.42 4.06
C GLU A 51 -2.65 23.84 2.74
N GLN A 52 -2.19 22.65 2.34
CA GLN A 52 -2.58 22.02 1.09
C GLN A 52 -3.90 21.26 1.23
N THR A 53 -4.77 21.37 0.23
CA THR A 53 -6.00 20.59 0.17
C THR A 53 -5.73 19.18 -0.35
N LEU A 54 -6.33 18.17 0.29
CA LEU A 54 -6.22 16.79 -0.16
C LEU A 54 -7.06 16.57 -1.42
N SER A 55 -6.49 15.88 -2.41
CA SER A 55 -7.24 15.40 -3.55
C SER A 55 -8.27 14.33 -3.13
N ALA A 56 -9.28 14.11 -3.96
CA ALA A 56 -10.28 13.07 -3.71
C ALA A 56 -9.64 11.68 -3.58
N GLU A 57 -8.64 11.39 -4.42
CA GLU A 57 -7.89 10.12 -4.40
C GLU A 57 -7.01 9.98 -3.16
N GLN A 58 -6.36 11.07 -2.71
CA GLN A 58 -5.57 11.05 -1.47
C GLN A 58 -6.46 10.75 -0.27
N THR A 59 -7.64 11.38 -0.23
CA THR A 59 -8.64 11.17 0.81
C THR A 59 -9.16 9.72 0.80
N GLU A 60 -9.45 9.17 -0.38
CA GLU A 60 -9.89 7.77 -0.54
C GLU A 60 -8.84 6.78 -0.03
N ILE A 61 -7.56 6.99 -0.35
CA ILE A 61 -6.46 6.14 0.14
C ILE A 61 -6.34 6.24 1.66
N LEU A 62 -6.29 7.46 2.20
CA LEU A 62 -6.10 7.69 3.62
C LEU A 62 -7.26 7.13 4.45
N SER A 63 -8.49 7.15 3.91
CA SER A 63 -9.66 6.59 4.56
C SER A 63 -9.61 5.06 4.73
N LYS A 64 -8.75 4.35 3.97
CA LYS A 64 -8.50 2.91 4.20
C LYS A 64 -7.70 2.65 5.48
N GLY A 65 -7.03 3.67 6.01
CA GLY A 65 -6.27 3.61 7.26
C GLY A 65 -4.80 3.22 7.09
N LEU A 66 -3.96 3.58 8.07
CA LEU A 66 -2.52 3.29 8.06
C LEU A 66 -2.16 1.80 8.22
N LYS A 67 -3.13 0.97 8.61
CA LYS A 67 -2.98 -0.50 8.69
C LYS A 67 -3.40 -1.21 7.40
N PHE A 68 -3.90 -0.48 6.40
CA PHE A 68 -4.24 -1.05 5.12
C PHE A 68 -2.96 -1.52 4.40
N ALA A 69 -2.99 -2.76 3.91
CA ALA A 69 -1.89 -3.35 3.15
C ALA A 69 -2.31 -3.45 1.67
N PRO A 70 -1.73 -2.61 0.79
CA PRO A 70 -1.93 -2.74 -0.65
C PRO A 70 -1.51 -4.13 -1.15
N THR A 71 -2.27 -4.71 -2.07
CA THR A 71 -1.83 -5.90 -2.80
C THR A 71 -0.62 -5.51 -3.65
N THR A 72 0.52 -6.15 -3.41
CA THR A 72 1.74 -5.95 -4.20
C THR A 72 1.92 -7.07 -5.21
N ASP A 73 2.51 -6.75 -6.35
CA ASP A 73 2.90 -7.77 -7.33
C ASP A 73 4.12 -8.56 -6.81
N PHE A 74 4.17 -9.86 -7.13
CA PHE A 74 5.30 -10.70 -6.77
C PHE A 74 6.53 -10.33 -7.60
N ASN A 75 7.61 -9.87 -6.95
CA ASN A 75 8.87 -9.59 -7.62
C ASN A 75 9.75 -10.84 -7.71
N LYS A 76 9.80 -11.44 -8.90
CA LYS A 76 10.64 -12.62 -9.17
C LYS A 76 12.12 -12.37 -8.95
N PHE A 77 12.60 -11.16 -9.22
CA PHE A 77 14.02 -10.83 -9.09
C PHE A 77 14.46 -10.73 -7.62
N ASP A 78 13.65 -10.08 -6.79
CA ASP A 78 13.93 -10.00 -5.35
C ASP A 78 13.89 -11.40 -4.72
N PHE A 79 12.91 -12.22 -5.12
CA PHE A 79 12.86 -13.61 -4.70
C PHE A 79 14.10 -14.41 -5.15
N PHE A 80 14.57 -14.21 -6.38
CA PHE A 80 15.81 -14.81 -6.86
C PHE A 80 17.01 -14.43 -6.00
N ILE A 81 17.14 -13.16 -5.63
CA ILE A 81 18.17 -12.69 -4.70
C ILE A 81 18.05 -13.40 -3.35
N ASP A 82 16.84 -13.53 -2.81
CA ASP A 82 16.60 -14.16 -1.51
C ASP A 82 16.97 -15.65 -1.49
N VAL A 83 16.65 -16.39 -2.55
CA VAL A 83 17.08 -17.80 -2.69
C VAL A 83 18.60 -17.89 -2.77
N ASN A 84 19.26 -17.02 -3.53
CA ASN A 84 20.73 -17.01 -3.60
C ASN A 84 21.35 -16.70 -2.23
N HIS A 85 20.79 -15.74 -1.50
CA HIS A 85 21.19 -15.48 -0.12
C HIS A 85 20.97 -16.69 0.79
N PHE A 86 19.88 -17.42 0.62
CA PHE A 86 19.62 -18.66 1.35
C PHE A 86 20.66 -19.74 1.06
N ILE A 87 20.95 -20.02 -0.21
CA ILE A 87 21.99 -20.97 -0.64
C ILE A 87 23.36 -20.58 -0.07
N ARG A 88 23.69 -19.28 -0.08
CA ARG A 88 24.90 -18.75 0.55
C ARG A 88 24.93 -19.02 2.05
N ARG A 89 23.84 -18.73 2.78
CA ARG A 89 23.73 -18.98 4.22
C ARG A 89 23.95 -20.46 4.55
N LEU A 90 23.33 -21.37 3.81
CA LEU A 90 23.53 -22.80 3.98
C LEU A 90 24.98 -23.23 3.70
N SER A 91 25.58 -22.70 2.63
CA SER A 91 26.97 -23.01 2.26
C SER A 91 27.95 -22.53 3.32
N LEU A 92 27.74 -21.35 3.88
CA LEU A 92 28.52 -20.81 5.00
C LEU A 92 28.38 -21.68 6.25
N LYS A 93 27.15 -22.04 6.64
CA LYS A 93 26.91 -22.94 7.78
C LYS A 93 27.68 -24.26 7.62
N LYS A 94 27.58 -24.88 6.44
CA LYS A 94 28.32 -26.12 6.14
C LYS A 94 29.83 -25.93 6.17
N PHE A 95 30.34 -24.80 5.64
CA PHE A 95 31.76 -24.48 5.64
C PHE A 95 32.34 -24.36 7.05
N PHE A 96 31.62 -23.68 7.95
CA PHE A 96 32.07 -23.43 9.31
C PHE A 96 31.71 -24.54 10.30
N PHE A 97 30.78 -25.43 9.97
CA PHE A 97 30.38 -26.57 10.80
C PHE A 97 31.56 -27.40 11.33
N ARG A 98 32.58 -27.65 10.49
CA ARG A 98 33.79 -28.41 10.88
C ARG A 98 34.84 -27.56 11.60
N LYS A 99 34.83 -26.24 11.43
CA LYS A 99 35.76 -25.31 12.10
C LYS A 99 35.34 -24.99 13.53
N GLU A 100 34.05 -25.08 13.85
CA GLU A 100 33.57 -24.88 15.23
C GLU A 100 33.97 -26.03 16.16
N GLN A 101 34.04 -27.27 15.66
CA GLN A 101 34.50 -28.42 16.46
C GLN A 101 35.99 -28.35 16.84
N SER A 102 36.80 -27.62 16.06
CA SER A 102 38.23 -27.38 16.35
C SER A 102 38.50 -26.02 17.02
N ALA A 103 37.47 -25.18 17.22
CA ALA A 103 37.58 -23.84 17.79
C ALA A 103 37.26 -23.75 19.29
N ILE A 104 37.31 -24.87 20.03
CA ILE A 104 37.21 -24.86 21.51
C ILE A 104 38.46 -24.20 22.16
N THR A 105 39.53 -23.91 21.41
CA THR A 105 40.74 -23.29 21.95
C THR A 105 41.03 -21.91 21.36
N LEU A 106 40.18 -20.92 21.63
CA LEU A 106 40.63 -19.52 21.67
C LEU A 106 39.89 -18.80 22.80
N GLN A 107 40.43 -18.96 24.01
CA GLN A 107 40.09 -18.09 25.12
C GLN A 107 40.52 -16.64 24.82
N ASN A 108 39.68 -15.71 25.26
CA ASN A 108 39.98 -14.29 25.50
C ASN A 108 40.57 -13.51 24.32
N LYS A 109 39.71 -13.04 23.43
CA LYS A 109 39.98 -11.79 22.71
C LYS A 109 39.05 -10.72 23.24
N ASN A 110 39.63 -9.66 23.82
CA ASN A 110 38.97 -8.38 24.04
C ASN A 110 38.22 -8.00 22.75
N TYR A 111 36.90 -8.08 22.79
CA TYR A 111 36.04 -7.68 21.68
C TYR A 111 36.11 -6.15 21.58
N VAL A 112 37.10 -5.67 20.84
CA VAL A 112 37.03 -4.33 20.27
C VAL A 112 35.88 -4.41 19.25
N HIS A 113 34.80 -3.67 19.47
CA HIS A 113 33.80 -3.43 18.45
C HIS A 113 34.50 -2.67 17.32
N ILE A 114 35.18 -3.40 16.43
CA ILE A 114 35.72 -2.83 15.20
C ILE A 114 34.49 -2.37 14.43
N ASP A 115 34.33 -1.05 14.40
CA ASP A 115 33.30 -0.29 13.72
C ASP A 115 32.83 -0.94 12.43
N LEU A 116 31.51 -0.84 12.17
CA LEU A 116 30.85 -0.79 10.86
C LEU A 116 31.61 -1.48 9.71
N ARG A 117 31.99 -2.74 9.88
CA ARG A 117 32.67 -3.49 8.83
C ARG A 117 31.74 -3.68 7.66
N GLU A 118 32.29 -3.60 6.45
CA GLU A 118 31.53 -3.95 5.25
C GLU A 118 30.99 -5.38 5.34
N LYS A 119 29.81 -5.60 4.76
CA LYS A 119 29.19 -6.92 4.74
C LYS A 119 30.10 -7.89 3.99
N SER A 120 30.38 -9.05 4.61
CA SER A 120 31.22 -10.09 4.00
C SER A 120 30.62 -10.61 2.68
N THR A 121 31.42 -10.54 1.62
CA THR A 121 31.14 -11.09 0.29
C THR A 121 31.58 -12.56 0.16
N PHE A 122 32.12 -13.16 1.23
CA PHE A 122 32.59 -14.53 1.20
C PHE A 122 31.45 -15.51 0.88
N PHE A 123 31.69 -16.37 -0.11
CA PHE A 123 30.76 -17.41 -0.55
C PHE A 123 31.53 -18.69 -0.93
N PRO A 124 31.52 -19.73 -0.07
CA PRO A 124 32.26 -20.96 -0.32
C PRO A 124 31.54 -21.83 -1.36
N LYS A 125 31.74 -21.54 -2.65
CA LYS A 125 31.07 -22.23 -3.77
C LYS A 125 31.28 -23.75 -3.76
N HIS A 126 32.45 -24.22 -3.32
CA HIS A 126 32.77 -25.64 -3.23
C HIS A 126 31.95 -26.40 -2.17
N MET A 127 31.28 -25.70 -1.25
CA MET A 127 30.43 -26.33 -0.23
C MET A 127 29.00 -26.61 -0.72
N ILE A 128 28.59 -26.03 -1.84
CA ILE A 128 27.26 -26.22 -2.42
C ILE A 128 27.13 -27.68 -2.85
N SER A 129 26.22 -28.42 -2.21
CA SER A 129 25.93 -29.80 -2.59
C SER A 129 24.87 -29.88 -3.69
N ASP A 130 24.77 -31.04 -4.33
CA ASP A 130 23.79 -31.24 -5.41
C ASP A 130 22.35 -31.15 -4.92
N GLN A 131 22.08 -31.48 -3.66
CA GLN A 131 20.75 -31.28 -3.04
C GLN A 131 20.38 -29.80 -2.95
N MET A 132 21.36 -28.92 -2.67
CA MET A 132 21.13 -27.48 -2.59
C MET A 132 20.83 -26.89 -3.98
N LYS A 133 21.56 -27.35 -5.01
CA LYS A 133 21.28 -26.98 -6.40
C LYS A 133 19.91 -27.48 -6.86
N ALA A 134 19.57 -28.72 -6.52
CA ALA A 134 18.27 -29.29 -6.86
C ALA A 134 17.13 -28.49 -6.20
N PHE A 135 17.28 -28.14 -4.93
CA PHE A 135 16.32 -27.26 -4.24
C PHE A 135 16.16 -25.91 -4.94
N GLU A 136 17.26 -25.24 -5.27
CA GLU A 136 17.24 -23.96 -6.00
C GLU A 136 16.45 -24.08 -7.31
N ILE A 137 16.75 -25.11 -8.11
CA ILE A 137 16.07 -25.35 -9.40
C ILE A 137 14.58 -25.61 -9.20
N ILE A 138 14.20 -26.47 -8.25
CA ILE A 138 12.81 -26.86 -8.00
C ILE A 138 12.01 -25.64 -7.55
N VAL A 139 12.50 -24.90 -6.55
CA VAL A 139 11.81 -23.73 -6.01
C VAL A 139 11.63 -22.64 -7.06
N MET A 140 12.67 -22.37 -7.87
CA MET A 140 12.55 -21.39 -8.96
C MET A 140 11.49 -21.79 -9.98
N LYS A 141 11.47 -23.08 -10.35
CA LYS A 141 10.47 -23.61 -11.29
C LYS A 141 9.05 -23.51 -10.74
N GLU A 142 8.85 -23.86 -9.48
CA GLU A 142 7.53 -23.79 -8.82
C GLU A 142 7.02 -22.35 -8.75
N VAL A 143 7.88 -21.41 -8.36
CA VAL A 143 7.55 -19.98 -8.34
C VAL A 143 7.19 -19.48 -9.73
N ASP A 144 7.92 -19.90 -10.76
CA ASP A 144 7.59 -19.57 -12.14
C ASP A 144 6.23 -20.13 -12.58
N THR A 145 5.86 -21.32 -12.11
CA THR A 145 4.53 -21.88 -12.36
C THR A 145 3.45 -21.07 -11.64
N ILE A 146 3.61 -20.85 -10.32
CA ILE A 146 2.64 -20.13 -9.48
C ILE A 146 2.37 -18.73 -10.06
N THR A 147 3.44 -17.98 -10.33
CA THR A 147 3.33 -16.60 -10.84
C THR A 147 2.67 -16.48 -12.20
N LYS A 148 2.61 -17.56 -13.00
CA LYS A 148 1.90 -17.59 -14.30
C LYS A 148 0.43 -17.95 -14.15
N THR A 149 0.06 -18.77 -13.16
CA THR A 149 -1.30 -19.29 -12.98
C THR A 149 -2.15 -18.47 -12.02
N THR A 150 -1.56 -17.78 -11.05
CA THR A 150 -2.30 -17.02 -10.05
C THR A 150 -2.64 -15.62 -10.57
N MET A 151 -3.93 -15.33 -10.76
CA MET A 151 -4.42 -13.95 -10.84
C MET A 151 -4.70 -13.42 -9.43
N TYR A 152 -3.92 -12.43 -8.99
CA TYR A 152 -4.19 -11.72 -7.74
C TYR A 152 -5.20 -10.60 -7.97
N GLN A 153 -6.18 -10.49 -7.09
CA GLN A 153 -7.11 -9.38 -7.09
C GLN A 153 -6.44 -8.15 -6.46
N GLN A 154 -6.35 -7.07 -7.23
CA GLN A 154 -5.83 -5.81 -6.76
C GLN A 154 -6.87 -5.15 -5.83
N ASN A 155 -6.45 -4.76 -4.63
CA ASN A 155 -7.32 -4.08 -3.66
C ASN A 155 -7.25 -2.54 -3.75
N LEU A 156 -6.55 -2.02 -4.75
CA LEU A 156 -6.47 -0.61 -5.13
C LEU A 156 -6.70 -0.46 -6.64
N SER A 157 -7.43 0.59 -7.01
CA SER A 157 -7.55 1.02 -8.40
C SER A 157 -6.23 1.59 -8.93
N ARG A 158 -6.08 1.66 -10.26
CA ARG A 158 -4.89 2.27 -10.88
C ARG A 158 -4.67 3.73 -10.48
N ARG A 159 -5.76 4.47 -10.23
CA ARG A 159 -5.71 5.86 -9.76
C ARG A 159 -5.15 5.92 -8.35
N GLU A 160 -5.68 5.10 -7.44
CA GLU A 160 -5.18 5.04 -6.06
C GLU A 160 -3.73 4.57 -6.00
N GLN A 161 -3.33 3.57 -6.79
CA GLN A 161 -1.94 3.12 -6.85
C GLN A 161 -0.99 4.24 -7.31
N LYS A 162 -1.39 5.02 -8.32
CA LYS A 162 -0.60 6.16 -8.81
C LYS A 162 -0.51 7.25 -7.75
N THR A 163 -1.61 7.55 -7.08
CA THR A 163 -1.65 8.55 -6.00
C THR A 163 -0.78 8.11 -4.82
N LEU A 164 -0.86 6.83 -4.40
CA LEU A 164 -0.03 6.28 -3.33
C LEU A 164 1.46 6.39 -3.65
N LYS A 165 1.88 6.02 -4.88
CA LYS A 165 3.26 6.21 -5.35
C LYS A 165 3.69 7.67 -5.43
N GLY A 166 2.74 8.58 -5.66
CA GLY A 166 2.99 10.03 -5.63
C GLY A 166 3.23 10.52 -4.21
N MET A 167 2.36 10.12 -3.27
CA MET A 167 2.46 10.43 -1.84
C MET A 167 3.74 9.85 -1.23
N GLU A 168 4.16 8.66 -1.63
CA GLU A 168 5.42 8.04 -1.20
C GLU A 168 6.66 8.87 -1.55
N LYS A 169 6.62 9.57 -2.70
CA LYS A 169 7.73 10.42 -3.17
C LYS A 169 7.72 11.81 -2.56
N ASP A 170 6.62 12.20 -1.91
CA ASP A 170 6.51 13.49 -1.25
C ASP A 170 7.32 13.48 0.05
N ASN A 171 8.37 14.29 0.08
CA ASN A 171 9.24 14.44 1.25
C ASN A 171 8.83 15.59 2.17
N ASN A 172 7.79 16.35 1.82
CA ASN A 172 7.36 17.54 2.56
C ASN A 172 6.22 17.25 3.54
N THR A 173 5.56 16.11 3.39
CA THR A 173 4.39 15.75 4.21
C THR A 173 4.71 14.59 5.14
N ILE A 174 4.28 14.70 6.40
CA ILE A 174 4.37 13.65 7.42
C ILE A 174 2.97 13.15 7.74
N ILE A 175 2.76 11.84 7.65
CA ILE A 175 1.48 11.19 7.93
C ILE A 175 1.68 10.25 9.13
N LYS A 176 0.91 10.46 10.20
CA LYS A 176 1.04 9.72 11.47
C LYS A 176 -0.34 9.32 12.02
N PRO A 177 -0.42 8.26 12.84
CA PRO A 177 -1.63 8.00 13.61
C PRO A 177 -1.86 9.15 14.61
N ALA A 178 -3.13 9.46 14.89
CA ALA A 178 -3.50 10.40 15.94
C ALA A 178 -3.16 9.85 17.33
N ASP A 179 -2.63 10.68 18.22
CA ASP A 179 -2.17 10.32 19.56
C ASP A 179 -3.27 9.67 20.43
N LYS A 180 -4.47 10.27 20.45
CA LYS A 180 -5.64 9.76 21.18
C LYS A 180 -6.38 8.63 20.44
N GLY A 181 -5.79 8.09 19.38
CA GLY A 181 -6.42 7.12 18.49
C GLY A 181 -7.51 7.73 17.60
N GLY A 182 -8.15 6.88 16.78
CA GLY A 182 -9.33 7.27 16.00
C GLY A 182 -9.06 8.04 14.71
N GLY A 183 -7.81 8.22 14.28
CA GLY A 183 -7.54 8.89 13.02
C GLY A 183 -6.09 8.96 12.57
N ILE A 184 -5.91 9.72 11.49
CA ILE A 184 -4.65 10.02 10.83
C ILE A 184 -4.46 11.53 10.89
N VAL A 185 -3.26 11.97 11.26
CA VAL A 185 -2.88 13.38 11.24
C VAL A 185 -1.83 13.58 10.15
N ILE A 186 -2.00 14.66 9.39
CA ILE A 186 -1.12 15.06 8.29
C ILE A 186 -0.47 16.38 8.65
N PHE A 187 0.86 16.44 8.60
CA PHE A 187 1.66 17.60 8.92
C PHE A 187 2.57 17.99 7.77
N GLU A 188 2.89 19.28 7.69
CA GLU A 188 4.10 19.71 6.99
C GLU A 188 5.31 19.25 7.79
N LYS A 189 6.31 18.73 7.09
CA LYS A 189 7.50 18.15 7.70
C LYS A 189 8.27 19.16 8.54
N ASP A 190 8.40 20.39 8.05
CA ASP A 190 9.13 21.44 8.75
C ASP A 190 8.41 21.83 10.06
N GLN A 191 7.09 21.92 10.04
CA GLN A 191 6.29 22.17 11.24
C GLN A 191 6.39 21.02 12.24
N TYR A 192 6.35 19.77 11.75
CA TYR A 192 6.52 18.58 12.59
C TYR A 192 7.89 18.56 13.27
N ILE A 193 8.96 18.86 12.55
CA ILE A 193 10.33 18.93 13.10
C ILE A 193 10.42 20.05 14.13
N LYS A 194 9.94 21.25 13.80
CA LYS A 194 9.96 22.39 14.71
C LYS A 194 9.24 22.11 16.02
N GLU A 195 8.09 21.44 15.96
CA GLU A 195 7.37 21.05 17.18
C GLU A 195 8.08 19.95 17.97
N ALA A 196 8.68 18.97 17.30
CA ALA A 196 9.49 17.96 17.97
C ALA A 196 10.67 18.61 18.71
N GLU A 197 11.39 19.53 18.06
CA GLU A 197 12.50 20.27 18.66
C GLU A 197 12.05 21.13 19.85
N ARG A 198 10.91 21.83 19.71
CA ARG A 198 10.35 22.62 20.82
C ARG A 198 10.07 21.75 22.05
N ILE A 199 9.52 20.56 21.86
CA ILE A 199 9.23 19.62 22.95
C ILE A 199 10.53 19.05 23.54
N LEU A 200 11.50 18.67 22.70
CA LEU A 200 12.79 18.15 23.17
C LEU A 200 13.58 19.18 23.99
N LEU A 201 13.47 20.46 23.63
CA LEU A 201 14.16 21.56 24.30
C LEU A 201 13.45 22.06 25.56
N ASP A 202 12.29 21.50 25.92
CA ASP A 202 11.57 21.89 27.14
C ASP A 202 12.17 21.20 28.39
N PRO A 203 12.88 21.94 29.27
CA PRO A 203 13.50 21.36 30.45
C PRO A 203 12.49 20.93 31.52
N LYS A 204 11.22 21.38 31.46
CA LYS A 204 10.20 21.00 32.45
C LYS A 204 9.65 19.60 32.24
N THR A 205 9.74 19.07 31.02
CA THR A 205 9.14 17.78 30.65
C THR A 205 10.00 16.58 31.08
N TYR A 206 11.30 16.78 31.31
CA TYR A 206 12.28 15.71 31.58
C TYR A 206 13.04 15.87 32.92
N GLN A 207 12.57 16.73 33.82
CA GLN A 207 13.00 16.79 35.22
C GLN A 207 12.19 15.79 36.07
#